data_AF-A0A9P0MHN9-F1
#
_entry.id   AF-A0A9P0MHN9-F1
#
_cell.length_a   1.000
_cell.length_b   1.000
_cell.length_c   1.000
_cell.angle_alpha   90.00
_cell.angle_beta   90.00
_cell.angle_gamma   90.00
#
_symmetry.space_group_name_H-M   'P 1'
#
loop_
_entity.id
_entity.type
_entity.pdbx_description
1 polymer ?
#
loop_
_entity_poly.entity_id
_entity_poly.type
_entity_poly.pdbx_seq_one_letter_code
_entity_poly.pdbx_strand_id
1 'polypeptide(L)' 'MDKEMNIDNNILIALVEARLVLLDKTLDIFKGRNATREALSQVCCELNEDFKEMESKEKNDSRTFA' A
#
# COMPACT_ATOMS: atom_id res chain seq x y z
N MET A 1 -14.40 17.45 2.93
CA MET A 1 -13.28 17.99 2.14
C MET A 1 -12.48 16.80 1.69
N ASP A 2 -12.75 16.31 0.49
CA ASP A 2 -11.97 15.27 -0.15
C ASP A 2 -10.57 15.86 -0.39
N LYS A 3 -9.59 15.40 0.39
CA LYS A 3 -8.20 15.82 0.27
C LYS A 3 -7.73 15.22 -1.06
N GLU A 4 -7.74 16.02 -2.12
CA GLU A 4 -7.27 15.57 -3.43
C GLU A 4 -5.79 15.19 -3.30
N MET A 5 -5.52 13.89 -3.25
CA MET A 5 -4.17 13.37 -3.15
C MET A 5 -3.51 13.50 -4.52
N ASN A 6 -2.76 14.58 -4.72
CA ASN A 6 -1.90 14.74 -5.89
C ASN A 6 -0.69 13.80 -5.76
N ILE A 7 -0.89 12.54 -6.15
CA ILE A 7 0.18 11.53 -6.20
C ILE A 7 1.00 11.75 -7.47
N ASP A 8 2.31 11.92 -7.34
CA ASP A 8 3.20 11.95 -8.49
C ASP A 8 3.30 10.54 -9.11
N ASN A 9 2.80 10.42 -10.33
CA ASN A 9 2.80 9.18 -11.08
C ASN A 9 4.21 8.63 -11.31
N ASN A 10 5.23 9.48 -11.49
CA ASN A 10 6.60 9.01 -11.67
C ASN A 10 7.14 8.37 -10.39
N ILE A 11 6.78 8.93 -9.23
CA ILE A 11 7.15 8.37 -7.93
C ILE A 11 6.44 7.03 -7.74
N LEU A 12 5.14 6.94 -8.01
CA LEU A 12 4.39 5.68 -7.95
C LEU A 12 5.00 4.60 -8.85
N ILE A 13 5.33 4.92 -10.10
CA ILE A 13 5.95 3.99 -11.05
C ILE A 13 7.30 3.51 -10.50
N ALA A 14 8.17 4.43 -10.06
CA ALA A 14 9.48 4.06 -9.52
C ALA A 14 9.38 3.14 -8.29
N LEU A 15 8.41 3.39 -7.39
CA LEU A 15 8.19 2.57 -6.20
C LEU A 15 7.66 1.17 -6.51
N VAL A 16 6.89 1.02 -7.58
CA VAL A 16 6.42 -0.28 -8.08
C VAL A 16 7.54 -1.02 -8.80
N GLU A 17 8.32 -0.33 -9.65
CA GLU A 17 9.49 -0.88 -10.35
C GLU A 17 10.59 -1.37 -9.42
N ALA A 18 10.81 -0.68 -8.29
CA ALA A 18 11.75 -1.10 -7.28
C ALA A 18 11.37 -2.43 -6.58
N ARG A 19 10.14 -2.91 -6.74
CA ARG A 19 9.60 -4.08 -6.02
C ARG A 19 9.23 -5.20 -6.99
N LEU A 20 10.19 -6.11 -7.24
CA LEU A 20 10.01 -7.27 -8.12
C LEU A 20 8.80 -8.14 -7.75
N VAL A 21 8.42 -8.23 -6.47
CA VAL A 21 7.25 -8.98 -5.99
C VAL A 21 5.91 -8.46 -6.56
N LEU A 22 5.89 -7.24 -7.10
CA LEU A 22 4.71 -6.64 -7.74
C LEU A 22 4.70 -6.82 -9.27
N LEU A 23 5.86 -7.07 -9.89
CA LEU A 23 6.02 -7.08 -11.34
C LEU A 23 6.34 -8.46 -11.90
N ASP A 24 7.19 -9.22 -11.21
CA ASP A 24 7.72 -10.48 -11.70
C ASP A 24 6.80 -11.65 -11.31
N LYS A 25 5.98 -12.07 -12.27
CA LYS A 25 5.04 -13.21 -12.15
C LYS A 25 5.74 -14.57 -12.04
N THR A 26 7.04 -14.63 -12.32
CA THR A 26 7.82 -15.88 -12.27
C THR A 26 8.37 -16.16 -10.88
N LEU A 27 8.43 -15.13 -10.02
CA LEU A 27 8.85 -15.29 -8.64
C LEU A 27 7.79 -16.05 -7.84
N ASP A 28 8.21 -17.07 -7.08
CA ASP A 28 7.30 -17.77 -6.17
C ASP A 28 6.69 -16.84 -5.11
N ILE A 29 7.40 -15.77 -4.74
CA ILE A 29 6.87 -14.73 -3.83
C ILE A 29 5.71 -13.93 -4.44
N PHE A 30 5.60 -13.84 -5.77
CA PHE A 30 4.46 -13.20 -6.44
C PHE A 30 3.16 -13.98 -6.25
N LYS A 31 3.26 -15.31 -6.07
CA LYS A 31 2.10 -16.16 -5.74
C LYS A 31 1.60 -15.91 -4.31
N GLY A 32 2.44 -15.31 -3.47
CA GLY A 32 2.13 -14.96 -2.10
C GLY A 32 1.28 -13.70 -2.01
N ARG A 33 -0.05 -13.86 -1.89
CA ARG A 33 -0.98 -12.73 -1.70
C ARG A 33 -0.60 -11.81 -0.54
N ASN A 34 0.05 -12.36 0.49
CA ASN A 34 0.51 -11.58 1.65
C ASN A 34 1.72 -10.71 1.31
N ALA A 35 2.70 -11.24 0.59
CA ALA A 35 3.91 -10.51 0.19
C ALA A 35 3.58 -9.37 -0.78
N THR A 36 2.67 -9.60 -1.73
CA THR A 36 2.15 -8.55 -2.61
C THR A 36 1.43 -7.45 -1.80
N ARG A 37 0.63 -7.83 -0.80
CA ARG A 37 -0.08 -6.88 0.05
C ARG A 37 0.87 -6.05 0.90
N GLU A 38 1.89 -6.66 1.49
CA GLU A 38 2.92 -5.97 2.27
C GLU A 38 3.71 -5.00 1.41
N ALA A 39 4.09 -5.40 0.20
CA ALA A 39 4.78 -4.54 -0.76
C ALA A 39 3.93 -3.33 -1.17
N LEU A 40 2.63 -3.53 -1.47
CA LEU A 40 1.73 -2.42 -1.77
C LEU A 40 1.50 -1.51 -0.55
N SER A 41 1.40 -2.07 0.64
CA SER A 41 1.27 -1.29 1.88
C SER A 41 2.47 -0.36 2.08
N GLN A 42 3.68 -0.85 1.80
CA GLN A 42 4.89 -0.03 1.84
C GLN A 42 4.87 1.08 0.79
N VAL A 43 4.50 0.78 -0.47
CA VAL A 43 4.35 1.78 -1.54
C VAL A 43 3.38 2.87 -1.10
N CYS A 44 2.22 2.51 -0.55
CA CYS A 44 1.22 3.47 -0.10
C CYS A 44 1.72 4.32 1.08
N CYS A 45 2.47 3.75 2.04
CA CYS A 45 3.06 4.50 3.13
C CYS A 45 4.16 5.47 2.67
N GLU A 46 4.94 5.10 1.65
CA GLU A 46 5.98 5.95 1.06
C GLU A 46 5.38 7.09 0.21
N LEU A 47 4.22 6.87 -0.40
CA LEU A 47 3.48 7.91 -1.14
C LEU A 47 2.68 8.83 -0.23
N ASN A 48 2.23 8.32 0.91
CA ASN A 48 1.47 9.07 1.88
C ASN A 48 1.72 8.53 3.29
N GLU A 49 2.44 9.28 4.11
CA GLU A 49 2.72 8.93 5.50
C GLU A 49 1.42 8.79 6.32
N ASP A 50 0.38 9.56 5.98
CA ASP A 50 -0.96 9.48 6.60
C ASP A 50 -1.66 8.13 6.32
N PHE A 51 -1.19 7.35 5.34
CA PHE A 51 -1.78 6.05 4.99
C PHE A 51 -1.66 5.04 6.14
N LYS A 52 -0.55 5.11 6.89
CA LYS A 52 -0.33 4.25 8.07
C LYS A 52 -1.30 4.60 9.22
N GLU A 53 -1.66 5.88 9.34
CA GLU A 53 -2.66 6.33 10.31
C GLU A 53 -4.08 5.95 9.89
N MET A 54 -4.36 5.90 8.59
CA MET A 54 -5.67 5.48 8.05
C MET A 54 -5.95 4.00 8.33
N GLU A 55 -4.98 3.10 8.13
CA GLU A 55 -5.11 1.68 8.47
C GLU A 55 -5.39 1.46 9.98
N SER A 56 -4.82 2.33 10.82
CA SER A 56 -5.00 2.29 12.27
C SER A 56 -6.39 2.79 12.71
N LYS A 57 -6.99 3.71 11.97
CA LYS A 57 -8.35 4.21 12.22
C LYS A 57 -9.43 3.20 11.83
N GLU A 58 -9.33 2.54 10.68
CA GLU A 58 -10.34 1.57 10.23
C GLU A 58 -10.48 0.34 11.16
N LYS A 59 -9.39 -0.07 11.81
CA LYS A 59 -9.41 -1.18 12.80
C LYS A 59 -10.08 -0.80 14.13
N ASN A 60 -10.19 0.49 14.44
CA ASN A 60 -10.76 0.96 15.72
C ASN A 60 -12.26 1.27 15.62
N ASP A 61 -12.77 1.55 14.42
CA ASP A 61 -14.20 1.82 14.19
C ASP A 61 -15.06 0.54 14.16
N SER A 62 -14.42 -0.63 14.02
CA SER A 62 -15.09 -1.94 14.06
C SER A 62 -15.22 -2.53 15.47
N ARG A 63 -14.78 -1.80 16.51
CA ARG A 63 -14.79 -2.26 17.91
C ARG A 63 -15.77 -1.51 18.83
N THR A 64 -16.52 -0.55 18.30
CA THR A 64 -17.49 0.27 19.05
C THR A 64 -18.92 -0.27 19.04
N PHE A 65 -19.14 -1.50 18.53
CA PHE A 65 -20.44 -2.17 18.54
C PHE A 65 -20.41 -3.60 19.12
N ALA A 66 -19.65 -3.84 20.18
CA ALA A 66 -19.69 -5.08 20.96
C ALA A 66 -20.10 -4.83 22.41
#